data_AF-A0A2V7ZBL4-F1
#
_entry.id   AF-A0A2V7ZBL4-F1
#
_cell.length_a   1.000
_cell.length_b   1.000
_cell.length_c   1.000
_cell.angle_alpha   90.00
_cell.angle_beta   90.00
_cell.angle_gamma   90.00
#
_symmetry.space_group_name_H-M   'P 1'
#
loop_
_entity.id
_entity.type
_entity.pdbx_description
1 polymer ?
#
loop_
_entity_poly.entity_id
_entity_poly.type
_entity_poly.pdbx_seq_one_letter_code
_entity_poly.pdbx_strand_id
1 'polypeptide(L)'
;MQGLNSGDARGQLYEQTARRLERPGTELAALPATARRAIENSYATIELTDSIAEIAGHQVALVRGYSGHLQQATQALEADVLNPASPYHEMTAVLDKVAAGELIARRQDMVTNQLMSHALEQLLARSKRMRDTEAATMNMRLLGMRTGRVAGDSLIQGAANDLRTWRQP
;
A
#
# COMPACT_ATOMS: atom_id res chain seq x y z
N MET A 1 7.18 6.28 -6.91
CA MET A 1 7.23 6.92 -5.58
C MET A 1 6.41 8.22 -5.48
N GLN A 2 6.06 8.88 -6.58
CA GLN A 2 5.30 10.14 -6.56
C GLN A 2 3.88 10.00 -5.98
N GLY A 3 3.16 8.90 -6.27
CA GLY A 3 1.78 8.72 -5.80
C GLY A 3 1.61 8.53 -4.29
N LEU A 4 2.59 7.93 -3.63
CA LEU A 4 2.64 7.86 -2.16
C LEU A 4 3.04 9.20 -1.52
N ASN A 5 3.55 10.15 -2.30
CA ASN A 5 4.03 11.44 -1.80
C ASN A 5 3.06 12.60 -2.04
N SER A 6 2.36 12.62 -3.17
CA SER A 6 1.38 13.65 -3.53
C SER A 6 -0.07 13.16 -3.50
N GLY A 7 -0.27 11.86 -3.28
CA GLY A 7 -1.56 11.19 -3.38
C GLY A 7 -1.81 10.66 -4.78
N ASP A 8 -2.69 9.66 -4.85
CA ASP A 8 -3.00 8.96 -6.10
C ASP A 8 -4.50 8.63 -6.15
N ALA A 9 -5.32 9.65 -6.46
CA ALA A 9 -6.78 9.53 -6.45
C ALA A 9 -7.33 8.53 -7.47
N ARG A 10 -6.50 8.10 -8.44
CA ARG A 10 -6.89 7.15 -9.49
C ARG A 10 -6.20 5.79 -9.36
N GLY A 11 -5.39 5.56 -8.32
CA GLY A 11 -4.67 4.29 -8.10
C GLY A 11 -3.55 3.97 -9.09
N GLN A 12 -3.31 4.83 -10.09
CA GLN A 12 -2.42 4.53 -11.22
C GLN A 12 -0.94 4.43 -10.81
N LEU A 13 -0.54 5.17 -9.79
CA LEU A 13 0.83 5.16 -9.25
C LEU A 13 1.00 4.02 -8.24
N TYR A 14 -0.08 3.58 -7.59
CA TYR A 14 -0.11 2.35 -6.80
C TYR A 14 0.12 1.13 -7.72
N GLU A 15 -0.65 0.99 -8.79
CA GLU A 15 -0.54 -0.12 -9.77
C GLU A 15 0.87 -0.24 -10.36
N GLN A 16 1.55 0.89 -10.64
CA GLN A 16 2.92 0.91 -11.16
C GLN A 16 3.97 0.36 -10.18
N THR A 17 3.67 0.36 -8.89
CA THR A 17 4.61 -0.08 -7.84
C THR A 17 4.18 -1.38 -7.16
N ALA A 18 2.95 -1.82 -7.39
CA ALA A 18 2.40 -3.05 -6.85
C ALA A 18 2.83 -4.23 -7.73
N ARG A 19 3.06 -5.40 -7.13
CA ARG A 19 3.26 -6.61 -7.91
C ARG A 19 1.99 -6.89 -8.72
N ARG A 20 2.08 -7.07 -10.03
CA ARG A 20 0.88 -7.35 -10.84
C ARG A 20 0.25 -8.68 -10.43
N LEU A 21 -1.06 -8.69 -10.19
CA LEU A 21 -1.83 -9.91 -9.98
C LEU A 21 -2.25 -10.46 -11.35
N GLU A 22 -1.92 -11.73 -11.62
CA GLU A 22 -2.26 -12.39 -12.88
C GLU A 22 -3.73 -12.79 -12.90
N ARG A 23 -4.44 -12.50 -13.99
CA ARG A 23 -5.86 -12.85 -14.10
C ARG A 23 -6.03 -14.37 -14.23
N PRO A 24 -6.95 -14.99 -13.47
CA PRO A 24 -7.26 -16.39 -13.62
C PRO A 24 -7.90 -16.64 -14.99
N GLY A 25 -7.38 -17.61 -15.72
CA GLY A 25 -7.88 -18.00 -17.04
C GLY A 25 -8.64 -19.33 -17.02
N THR A 26 -8.66 -19.99 -18.17
CA THR A 26 -9.34 -21.29 -18.36
C THR A 26 -8.71 -22.42 -17.55
N GLU A 27 -7.52 -22.21 -16.97
CA GLU A 27 -6.88 -23.16 -16.06
C GLU A 27 -7.78 -23.63 -14.91
N LEU A 28 -8.65 -22.73 -14.41
CA LEU A 28 -9.61 -23.02 -13.34
C LEU A 28 -10.73 -23.99 -13.74
N ALA A 29 -11.05 -24.10 -15.03
CA ALA A 29 -12.17 -24.90 -15.51
C ALA A 29 -11.98 -26.41 -15.24
N ALA A 30 -10.72 -26.86 -15.19
CA ALA A 30 -10.37 -28.26 -14.91
C ALA A 30 -10.41 -28.61 -13.41
N LEU A 31 -10.56 -27.62 -12.52
CA LEU A 31 -10.60 -27.85 -11.08
C LEU A 31 -11.99 -28.28 -10.60
N PRO A 32 -12.06 -29.12 -9.55
CA PRO A 32 -13.29 -29.35 -8.81
C PRO A 32 -13.90 -28.03 -8.32
N ALA A 33 -15.23 -27.95 -8.27
CA ALA A 33 -15.95 -26.72 -7.96
C ALA A 33 -15.53 -26.09 -6.62
N THR A 34 -15.21 -26.91 -5.61
CA THR A 34 -14.75 -26.43 -4.29
C THR A 34 -13.37 -25.78 -4.37
N ALA A 35 -12.42 -26.40 -5.07
CA ALA A 35 -11.07 -25.86 -5.27
C ALA A 35 -11.10 -24.57 -6.10
N ARG A 36 -11.95 -24.52 -7.12
CA ARG A 36 -12.17 -23.32 -7.94
C ARG A 36 -12.65 -22.15 -7.09
N ARG A 37 -13.72 -22.34 -6.31
CA ARG A 37 -14.26 -21.30 -5.41
C ARG A 37 -13.22 -20.82 -4.39
N ALA A 38 -12.41 -21.73 -3.84
CA ALA A 38 -11.37 -21.35 -2.88
C ALA A 38 -10.33 -20.41 -3.51
N ILE A 39 -9.93 -20.67 -4.75
CA ILE A 39 -8.99 -19.81 -5.50
C ILE A 39 -9.65 -18.49 -5.87
N GLU A 40 -10.88 -18.51 -6.39
CA GLU A 40 -11.66 -17.31 -6.73
C GLU A 40 -11.86 -16.40 -5.52
N ASN A 41 -12.21 -16.96 -4.37
CA ASN A 41 -12.34 -16.21 -3.11
C ASN A 41 -11.01 -15.59 -2.68
N SER A 42 -9.92 -16.36 -2.75
CA SER A 42 -8.58 -15.85 -2.40
C SER A 42 -8.16 -14.73 -3.35
N TYR A 43 -8.44 -14.87 -4.64
CA TYR A 43 -8.18 -13.86 -5.65
C TYR A 43 -8.97 -12.57 -5.38
N ALA A 44 -10.27 -12.70 -5.10
CA ALA A 44 -11.14 -11.58 -4.79
C ALA A 44 -10.69 -10.82 -3.53
N THR A 45 -10.16 -11.50 -2.52
CA THR A 45 -9.58 -10.86 -1.32
C THR A 45 -8.36 -10.00 -1.65
N ILE A 46 -7.51 -10.45 -2.57
CA ILE A 46 -6.34 -9.67 -3.00
C ILE A 46 -6.79 -8.42 -3.77
N GLU A 47 -7.73 -8.56 -4.70
CA GLU A 47 -8.30 -7.42 -5.45
C GLU A 47 -8.99 -6.40 -4.52
N LEU A 48 -9.70 -6.87 -3.49
CA LEU A 48 -10.30 -5.98 -2.48
C LEU A 48 -9.21 -5.23 -1.70
N THR A 49 -8.11 -5.92 -1.37
CA THR A 49 -6.98 -5.32 -0.67
C THR A 49 -6.27 -4.28 -1.53
N ASP A 50 -6.21 -4.47 -2.85
CA ASP A 50 -5.67 -3.50 -3.81
C ASP A 50 -6.49 -2.22 -3.81
N SER A 51 -7.82 -2.34 -3.93
CA SER A 51 -8.72 -1.19 -3.89
C SER A 51 -8.59 -0.40 -2.57
N ILE A 52 -8.51 -1.10 -1.44
CA ILE A 52 -8.31 -0.46 -0.13
C ILE A 52 -6.94 0.24 -0.07
N ALA A 53 -5.89 -0.40 -0.58
CA ALA A 53 -4.53 0.16 -0.55
C ALA A 53 -4.38 1.40 -1.45
N GLU A 54 -5.08 1.47 -2.58
CA GLU A 54 -5.17 2.66 -3.43
C GLU A 54 -5.78 3.84 -2.67
N ILE A 55 -6.96 3.63 -2.07
CA ILE A 55 -7.67 4.65 -1.29
C ILE A 55 -6.82 5.09 -0.08
N ALA A 56 -6.25 4.14 0.65
CA ALA A 56 -5.43 4.40 1.82
C ALA A 56 -4.16 5.18 1.46
N GLY A 57 -3.50 4.83 0.35
CA GLY A 57 -2.33 5.54 -0.14
C GLY A 57 -2.64 7.00 -0.48
N HIS A 58 -3.78 7.25 -1.13
CA HIS A 58 -4.25 8.61 -1.40
C HIS A 58 -4.52 9.40 -0.10
N GLN A 59 -5.25 8.81 0.85
CA GLN A 59 -5.59 9.47 2.12
C GLN A 59 -4.35 9.81 2.95
N VAL A 60 -3.37 8.90 3.04
CA VAL A 60 -2.12 9.12 3.77
C VAL A 60 -1.35 10.31 3.19
N ALA A 61 -1.31 10.44 1.87
CA ALA A 61 -0.64 11.56 1.24
C ALA A 61 -1.36 12.91 1.51
N LEU A 62 -2.69 12.93 1.54
CA LEU A 62 -3.46 14.13 1.93
C LEU A 62 -3.16 14.55 3.37
N VAL A 63 -3.11 13.59 4.30
CA VAL A 63 -2.76 13.84 5.72
C VAL A 63 -1.37 14.46 5.84
N ARG A 64 -0.39 13.95 5.07
CA ARG A 64 0.97 14.50 5.04
C ARG A 64 1.02 15.94 4.50
N GLY A 65 0.23 16.25 3.48
CA GLY A 65 0.12 17.61 2.96
C GLY A 65 -0.45 18.57 4.02
N TYR A 66 -1.51 18.16 4.72
CA TYR A 66 -2.14 18.97 5.76
C TYR A 66 -1.22 19.20 6.97
N SER A 67 -0.48 18.18 7.42
CA SER A 67 0.46 18.32 8.54
C SER A 67 1.60 19.29 8.21
N GLY A 68 2.07 19.33 6.96
CA GLY A 68 3.06 20.30 6.49
C GLY A 68 2.55 21.75 6.57
N HIS A 69 1.30 22.00 6.18
CA HIS A 69 0.70 23.34 6.28
C HIS A 69 0.53 23.80 7.74
N LEU A 70 0.09 22.91 8.64
CA LEU A 70 -0.02 23.23 10.07
C LEU A 70 1.34 23.56 10.70
N GLN A 71 2.40 22.85 10.28
CA GLN A 71 3.75 23.11 10.74
C GLN A 71 4.24 24.51 10.32
N GLN A 72 3.99 24.88 9.06
CA GLN A 72 4.34 26.22 8.55
C GLN A 72 3.59 27.34 9.29
N ALA A 73 2.28 27.17 9.50
CA ALA A 73 1.47 28.14 10.24
C ALA A 73 1.95 28.31 11.69
N THR A 74 2.29 27.20 12.36
CA THR A 74 2.79 27.25 13.74
C THR A 74 4.17 27.91 13.83
N GLN A 75 5.06 27.68 12.86
CA GLN A 75 6.36 28.35 12.79
C GLN A 75 6.22 29.86 12.56
N ALA A 76 5.27 30.29 11.73
CA ALA A 76 4.97 31.71 11.54
C ALA A 76 4.46 32.37 12.82
N LEU A 77 3.57 31.69 13.57
CA LEU A 77 3.09 32.17 14.86
C LEU A 77 4.20 32.26 15.90
N GLU A 78 5.08 31.26 15.98
CA GLU A 78 6.24 31.28 16.88
C GLU A 78 7.18 32.45 16.57
N ALA A 79 7.46 32.70 15.29
CA ALA A 79 8.31 33.81 14.88
C ALA A 79 7.73 35.18 15.27
N ASP A 80 6.39 35.32 15.22
CA ASP A 80 5.68 36.52 15.63
C ASP A 80 5.75 36.73 17.15
N VAL A 81 5.46 35.69 17.94
CA VAL A 81 5.51 35.72 19.42
C VAL A 81 6.92 36.00 19.93
N LEU A 82 7.96 35.49 19.27
CA LEU A 82 9.36 35.69 19.68
C LEU A 82 9.96 37.01 19.17
N ASN A 83 9.20 37.86 18.46
CA ASN A 83 9.71 39.10 17.91
C ASN A 83 9.93 40.17 19.01
N PRO A 84 11.19 40.55 19.32
CA PRO A 84 11.50 41.46 20.43
C PRO A 84 11.18 42.95 20.15
N ALA A 85 10.60 43.28 18.99
CA ALA A 85 10.31 44.65 18.58
C ALA A 85 8.98 45.23 19.14
N SER A 86 8.21 44.48 19.94
CA SER A 86 6.90 44.91 20.46
C SER A 86 7.02 45.74 21.75
N PRO A 87 6.61 47.03 21.77
CA PRO A 87 6.94 48.00 22.83
C PRO A 87 6.10 47.92 24.14
N TYR A 88 5.53 46.76 24.48
CA TYR A 88 4.72 46.61 25.70
C TYR A 88 5.30 45.44 26.50
N HIS A 89 5.72 45.63 27.77
CA HIS A 89 6.52 44.61 28.49
C HIS A 89 6.02 44.15 29.87
N GLU A 90 4.85 44.58 30.38
CA GLU A 90 4.37 44.10 31.70
C GLU A 90 3.08 43.27 31.66
N MET A 91 2.04 43.69 30.93
CA MET A 91 0.86 42.83 30.66
C MET A 91 1.13 41.80 29.57
N THR A 92 2.03 42.13 28.64
CA THR A 92 2.50 41.27 27.55
C THR A 92 3.30 40.08 28.07
N ALA A 93 4.02 40.20 29.20
CA ALA A 93 4.75 39.05 29.76
C ALA A 93 3.81 37.89 30.20
N VAL A 94 2.58 38.20 30.61
CA VAL A 94 1.55 37.18 30.87
C VAL A 94 0.94 36.68 29.57
N LEU A 95 0.66 37.58 28.62
CA LEU A 95 0.15 37.24 27.30
C LEU A 95 1.12 36.34 26.51
N ASP A 96 2.42 36.60 26.61
CA ASP A 96 3.53 35.84 26.00
C ASP A 96 3.62 34.45 26.60
N LYS A 97 3.41 34.31 27.92
CA LYS A 97 3.34 32.99 28.57
C LYS A 97 2.10 32.21 28.12
N VAL A 98 0.97 32.88 27.93
CA VAL A 98 -0.26 32.27 27.38
C VAL A 98 -0.05 31.86 25.92
N ALA A 99 0.53 32.74 25.10
CA ALA A 99 0.85 32.46 23.70
C ALA A 99 1.89 31.34 23.56
N ALA A 100 2.92 31.33 24.42
CA ALA A 100 3.89 30.25 24.50
C ALA A 100 3.25 28.92 24.95
N GLY A 101 2.32 28.97 25.91
CA GLY A 101 1.54 27.80 26.34
C GLY A 101 0.67 27.24 25.21
N GLU A 102 -0.03 28.09 24.47
CA GLU A 102 -0.80 27.69 23.29
C GLU A 102 0.12 27.12 22.20
N LEU A 103 1.26 27.76 21.94
CA LEU A 103 2.25 27.26 20.98
C LEU A 103 2.79 25.88 21.36
N ILE A 104 3.07 25.64 22.64
CA ILE A 104 3.50 24.32 23.15
C ILE A 104 2.38 23.29 22.94
N ALA A 105 1.13 23.63 23.25
CA ALA A 105 -0.01 22.75 23.01
C ALA A 105 -0.17 22.41 21.51
N ARG A 106 -0.05 23.40 20.62
CA ARG A 106 -0.06 23.18 19.16
C ARG A 106 1.09 22.29 18.70
N ARG A 107 2.29 22.47 19.25
CA ARG A 107 3.44 21.57 18.97
C ARG A 107 3.18 20.16 19.44
N GLN A 108 2.59 19.97 20.62
CA GLN A 108 2.21 18.66 21.13
C GLN A 108 1.18 17.97 20.22
N ASP A 109 0.16 18.70 19.75
CA ASP A 109 -0.82 18.19 18.79
C ASP A 109 -0.15 17.81 17.46
N MET A 110 0.76 18.63 16.95
CA MET A 110 1.50 18.34 15.73
C MET A 110 2.37 17.10 15.85
N VAL A 111 3.13 16.94 16.95
CA VAL A 111 3.95 15.74 17.19
C VAL A 111 3.06 14.49 17.27
N THR A 112 1.90 14.60 17.90
CA THR A 112 0.93 13.49 17.97
C THR A 112 0.40 13.12 16.59
N ASN A 113 0.00 14.11 15.79
CA ASN A 113 -0.46 13.91 14.42
C ASN A 113 0.64 13.32 13.51
N GLN A 114 1.89 13.77 13.66
CA GLN A 114 3.04 13.22 12.94
C GLN A 114 3.29 11.75 13.32
N LEU A 115 3.26 11.43 14.61
CA LEU A 115 3.42 10.05 15.08
C LEU A 115 2.32 9.13 14.52
N MET A 116 1.06 9.57 14.55
CA MET A 116 -0.06 8.84 13.97
C MET A 116 0.10 8.68 12.45
N SER A 117 0.53 9.74 11.75
CA SER A 117 0.81 9.69 10.30
C SER A 117 1.90 8.66 9.98
N HIS A 118 3.00 8.64 10.73
CA HIS A 118 4.04 7.64 10.56
C HIS A 118 3.57 6.22 10.88
N ALA A 119 2.74 6.03 11.90
CA ALA A 119 2.16 4.73 12.20
C ALA A 119 1.28 4.22 11.04
N LEU A 120 0.46 5.10 10.44
CA LEU A 120 -0.34 4.78 9.25
C LEU A 120 0.53 4.43 8.04
N GLU A 121 1.61 5.18 7.81
CA GLU A 121 2.57 4.88 6.73
C GLU A 121 3.23 3.51 6.92
N GLN A 122 3.62 3.17 8.15
CA GLN A 122 4.20 1.86 8.46
C GLN A 122 3.19 0.72 8.28
N LEU A 123 1.93 0.93 8.68
CA LEU A 123 0.85 -0.04 8.46
C LEU A 123 0.59 -0.25 6.97
N LEU A 124 0.53 0.82 6.18
CA LEU A 124 0.37 0.76 4.73
C LEU A 124 1.54 0.03 4.07
N ALA A 125 2.78 0.33 4.47
CA ALA A 125 3.97 -0.34 3.95
C ALA A 125 4.01 -1.83 4.33
N ARG A 126 3.51 -2.20 5.51
CA ARG A 126 3.38 -3.60 5.94
C ARG A 126 2.28 -4.32 5.13
N SER A 127 1.11 -3.69 5.00
CA SER A 127 -0.01 -4.22 4.22
C SER A 127 0.40 -4.47 2.77
N LYS A 128 1.08 -3.52 2.13
CA LYS A 128 1.61 -3.67 0.76
C LYS A 128 2.55 -4.89 0.65
N ARG A 129 3.49 -5.06 1.58
CA ARG A 129 4.41 -6.22 1.58
C ARG A 129 3.68 -7.56 1.72
N MET A 130 2.65 -7.62 2.56
CA MET A 130 1.81 -8.81 2.73
C MET A 130 1.07 -9.11 1.42
N ARG A 131 0.37 -8.12 0.88
CA ARG A 131 -0.36 -8.22 -0.39
C ARG A 131 0.55 -8.65 -1.54
N ASP A 132 1.77 -8.09 -1.65
CA ASP A 132 2.70 -8.47 -2.72
C ASP A 132 3.13 -9.93 -2.60
N THR A 133 3.27 -10.44 -1.38
CA THR A 133 3.60 -11.86 -1.12
C THR A 133 2.44 -12.78 -1.50
N GLU A 134 1.21 -12.37 -1.19
CA GLU A 134 -0.01 -13.08 -1.59
C GLU A 134 -0.17 -13.12 -3.11
N ALA A 135 0.02 -11.98 -3.79
CA ALA A 135 -0.01 -11.89 -5.24
C ALA A 135 1.06 -12.77 -5.90
N ALA A 136 2.29 -12.78 -5.38
CA ALA A 136 3.33 -13.68 -5.88
C ALA A 136 2.95 -15.16 -5.73
N THR A 137 2.39 -15.53 -4.58
CA THR A 137 1.96 -16.91 -4.32
C THR A 137 0.81 -17.31 -5.25
N MET A 138 -0.17 -16.43 -5.45
CA MET A 138 -1.28 -16.66 -6.37
C MET A 138 -0.77 -16.81 -7.81
N ASN A 139 0.10 -15.91 -8.27
CA ASN A 139 0.66 -15.97 -9.62
C ASN A 139 1.43 -17.26 -9.86
N MET A 140 2.23 -17.72 -8.90
CA MET A 140 2.96 -19.00 -9.00
C MET A 140 2.00 -20.19 -9.14
N ARG A 141 0.87 -20.17 -8.43
CA ARG A 141 -0.17 -21.21 -8.55
C ARG A 141 -0.84 -21.17 -9.92
N LEU A 142 -1.28 -19.99 -10.37
CA LEU A 142 -1.91 -19.81 -11.69
C LEU A 142 -0.98 -20.22 -12.82
N LEU A 143 0.28 -19.78 -12.76
CA LEU A 143 1.31 -20.15 -13.73
C LEU A 143 1.55 -21.66 -13.73
N GLY A 144 1.72 -22.26 -12.55
CA GLY A 144 1.90 -23.71 -12.42
C GLY A 144 0.75 -24.53 -13.00
N MET A 145 -0.50 -24.08 -12.84
CA MET A 145 -1.65 -24.73 -13.47
C MET A 145 -1.64 -24.59 -15.00
N ARG A 146 -1.24 -23.41 -15.51
CA ARG A 146 -1.16 -23.12 -16.94
C ARG A 146 -0.06 -23.92 -17.63
N THR A 147 1.14 -23.94 -17.06
CA THR A 147 2.30 -24.66 -17.60
C THR A 147 2.24 -26.16 -17.32
N GLY A 148 1.71 -26.56 -16.17
CA GLY A 148 1.61 -27.96 -15.76
C GLY A 148 0.76 -28.80 -16.72
N ARG A 149 -0.32 -28.23 -17.27
CA ARG A 149 -1.14 -28.92 -18.28
C ARG A 149 -0.34 -29.17 -19.56
N VAL A 150 0.30 -28.13 -20.10
CA VAL A 150 1.11 -28.23 -21.33
C VAL A 150 2.27 -29.22 -21.14
N ALA A 151 2.95 -29.16 -19.99
CA ALA A 151 4.02 -30.08 -19.66
C ALA A 151 3.51 -31.52 -19.55
N GLY A 152 2.38 -31.74 -18.88
CA GLY A 152 1.74 -33.05 -18.77
C GLY A 152 1.36 -33.64 -20.13
N ASP A 153 0.72 -32.85 -20.99
CA ASP A 153 0.35 -33.27 -22.34
C ASP A 153 1.59 -33.66 -23.17
N SER A 154 2.66 -32.86 -23.07
CA SER A 154 3.92 -33.15 -23.79
C SER A 154 4.60 -34.44 -23.30
N LEU A 155 4.58 -34.71 -21.99
CA LEU A 155 5.12 -35.93 -21.41
C LEU A 155 4.34 -37.16 -21.85
N ILE A 156 3.01 -37.08 -21.85
CA ILE A 156 2.15 -38.18 -22.30
C ILE A 156 2.36 -38.45 -23.79
N GLN A 157 2.44 -37.41 -24.62
CA GLN A 157 2.71 -37.56 -26.05
C GLN A 157 4.09 -38.17 -26.33
N GLY A 158 5.13 -37.73 -25.59
CA GLY A 158 6.47 -38.30 -25.65
C GLY A 158 6.48 -39.78 -25.30
N ALA A 159 5.94 -40.14 -24.12
CA ALA A 159 5.83 -41.53 -23.68
C ALA A 159 5.04 -42.40 -24.67
N ALA A 160 3.96 -41.88 -25.25
CA ALA A 160 3.18 -42.59 -26.26
C ALA A 160 3.95 -42.79 -27.58
N ASN A 161 4.79 -41.84 -27.98
CA ASN A 161 5.68 -41.99 -29.14
C ASN A 161 6.78 -43.03 -28.88
N ASP A 162 7.38 -43.00 -27.69
CA ASP A 162 8.42 -43.96 -27.29
C ASP A 162 7.86 -45.39 -27.29
N LEU A 163 6.67 -45.60 -26.73
CA LEU A 163 5.98 -46.90 -26.77
C LEU A 163 5.65 -47.37 -28.20
N ARG A 164 5.25 -46.46 -29.10
CA ARG A 164 4.95 -46.80 -30.50
C ARG A 164 6.19 -47.14 -31.32
N THR A 165 7.34 -46.57 -30.97
CA THR A 165 8.60 -46.77 -31.70
C THR A 165 9.49 -47.83 -31.06
N TRP A 166 9.11 -48.34 -29.89
CA TRP A 166 9.81 -49.43 -29.21
C TRP A 166 9.84 -50.70 -30.07
N ARG A 167 11.04 -51.16 -30.40
CA ARG A 167 11.30 -52.47 -30.99
C ARG A 167 12.01 -53.31 -29.94
N GLN A 168 11.51 -54.51 -29.69
CA GLN A 168 12.20 -55.48 -28.81
C GLN A 168 13.59 -55.79 -29.40
N PRO A 169 14.64 -55.83 -28.56
CA PRO A 169 15.96 -56.29 -28.98
C PRO A 169 15.97 -57.77 -29.37
#